data_AF-A0A1E3WL97-F1
#
_entry.id   AF-A0A1E3WL97-F1
#
_cell.length_a   1.000
_cell.length_b   1.000
_cell.length_c   1.000
_cell.angle_alpha   90.00
_cell.angle_beta   90.00
_cell.angle_gamma   90.00
#
_symmetry.space_group_name_H-M   'P 1'
#
loop_
_entity.id
_entity.type
_entity.pdbx_description
1 polymer ?
#
loop_
_entity_poly.entity_id
_entity_poly.type
_entity_poly.pdbx_seq_one_letter_code
_entity_poly.pdbx_strand_id
1 'polypeptide(L)'
;MNSLEDQILRCRHWLTHHALPIWLTSQDNQSGLFAEGIMYNGELFDSNQIRFRVQPRQAYVYSHATLLGFIDANQSIDRVIKQGFDTFGSIKTGYRFSTAPSEESGSINLYEQAFSLLGFAWYYRLNRDNSSFECMEATYQFIVEHFYDPIEGGFFLTLGDKTKKSQNPHMHLFEALMVCFEHTNDSVWLERASNIYQLFTDHFLRDGHLTEFFNRDFTLDNDIGDNLDPGHHYEWIWLLNHYQKLSGTNVDVAVNKLNQFATQFGHNTNGLVRDEILASGEPLRVTSRLWCQTEYLKATIALWERDPTSVRRTEISRAVEQIFTYFLNPASSGLWIDQVDECGGVCNEHSPASTFYHIFLAFSEVLKLDYEAAMHSTTPVINYTTGRIVAGQTVCKQTKLSALYGVFMDESAFNAQSQDTVIYQVEMLPPQDKEGELNFGVSHIEPGVIGQEFYMTRGHIHQRKEQAEYYFGSQGEGLLLMQTETGELSIEKVFPGSVHHIPGYVAHRLVNTGNTVLSALAVWPAVAGHDYDFVNSIGFKVRVMKAHHGYELLYS
;
A
#
# COMPACT_ATOMS: atom_id res chain seq x y z
N MET A 1 -26.57 9.40 2.76
CA MET A 1 -25.15 9.22 3.13
C MET A 1 -24.40 10.30 2.38
N ASN A 2 -24.26 11.48 2.97
CA ASN A 2 -23.83 12.68 2.22
C ASN A 2 -22.48 13.25 2.70
N SER A 3 -21.92 12.73 3.79
CA SER A 3 -20.57 13.13 4.25
C SER A 3 -19.51 12.25 3.58
N LEU A 4 -18.28 12.75 3.47
CA LEU A 4 -17.14 11.93 3.04
C LEU A 4 -16.88 10.78 4.03
N GLU A 5 -17.11 11.01 5.33
CA GLU A 5 -16.96 9.99 6.39
C GLU A 5 -17.91 8.80 6.17
N ASP A 6 -19.18 9.06 5.81
CA ASP A 6 -20.13 8.00 5.46
C ASP A 6 -19.61 7.17 4.27
N GLN A 7 -19.04 7.84 3.26
CA GLN A 7 -18.52 7.17 2.07
C GLN A 7 -17.27 6.35 2.36
N ILE A 8 -16.37 6.84 3.23
CA ILE A 8 -15.21 6.09 3.73
C ILE A 8 -15.68 4.80 4.43
N LEU A 9 -16.61 4.92 5.38
CA LEU A 9 -17.16 3.76 6.11
C LEU A 9 -17.85 2.79 5.17
N ARG A 10 -18.60 3.29 4.18
CA ARG A 10 -19.29 2.47 3.17
C ARG A 10 -18.29 1.69 2.30
N CYS A 11 -17.23 2.33 1.82
CA CYS A 11 -16.17 1.68 1.05
C CYS A 11 -15.48 0.59 1.88
N ARG A 12 -15.09 0.92 3.13
CA ARG A 12 -14.47 -0.03 4.06
C ARG A 12 -15.38 -1.24 4.28
N HIS A 13 -16.65 -0.99 4.61
CA HIS A 13 -17.62 -2.04 4.89
C HIS A 13 -17.81 -2.98 3.69
N TRP A 14 -17.98 -2.40 2.49
CA TRP A 14 -18.17 -3.18 1.27
C TRP A 14 -16.94 -4.05 0.94
N LEU A 15 -15.72 -3.51 1.09
CA LEU A 15 -14.50 -4.29 0.89
C LEU A 15 -14.40 -5.46 1.88
N THR A 16 -14.52 -5.18 3.18
CA THR A 16 -14.20 -6.17 4.23
C THR A 16 -15.30 -7.19 4.47
N HIS A 17 -16.57 -6.82 4.31
CA HIS A 17 -17.71 -7.71 4.62
C HIS A 17 -18.34 -8.36 3.38
N HIS A 18 -18.03 -7.87 2.18
CA HIS A 18 -18.65 -8.38 0.95
C HIS A 18 -17.62 -8.83 -0.08
N ALA A 19 -16.83 -7.91 -0.63
CA ALA A 19 -16.00 -8.23 -1.80
C ALA A 19 -14.83 -9.17 -1.45
N LEU A 20 -13.96 -8.80 -0.50
CA LEU A 20 -12.75 -9.58 -0.19
C LEU A 20 -13.05 -11.05 0.16
N PRO A 21 -14.02 -11.36 1.06
CA PRO A 21 -14.31 -12.74 1.42
C PRO A 21 -14.86 -13.56 0.24
N ILE A 22 -15.74 -12.99 -0.58
CA ILE A 22 -16.36 -13.70 -1.71
C ILE A 22 -15.30 -14.03 -2.76
N TRP A 23 -14.51 -13.03 -3.18
CA TRP A 23 -13.53 -13.20 -4.24
C TRP A 23 -12.37 -14.12 -3.84
N LEU A 24 -12.08 -14.26 -2.55
CA LEU A 24 -11.02 -15.16 -2.10
C LEU A 24 -11.41 -16.62 -2.35
N THR A 25 -12.71 -16.93 -2.30
CA THR A 25 -13.22 -18.27 -2.61
C THR A 25 -13.18 -18.63 -4.10
N SER A 26 -12.91 -17.66 -4.98
CA SER A 26 -12.75 -17.89 -6.42
C SER A 26 -11.39 -18.49 -6.80
N GLN A 27 -10.46 -18.60 -5.86
CA GLN A 27 -9.17 -19.25 -6.10
C GLN A 27 -9.32 -20.77 -6.09
N ASP A 28 -8.86 -21.42 -7.15
CA ASP A 28 -8.72 -22.86 -7.18
C ASP A 28 -7.53 -23.30 -6.33
N ASN A 29 -7.79 -24.19 -5.35
CA ASN A 29 -6.77 -24.66 -4.41
C ASN A 29 -5.72 -25.57 -5.08
N GLN A 30 -6.03 -26.21 -6.21
CA GLN A 30 -5.11 -27.14 -6.87
C GLN A 30 -4.10 -26.41 -7.75
N SER A 31 -4.55 -25.44 -8.55
CA SER A 31 -3.71 -24.66 -9.46
C SER A 31 -3.15 -23.37 -8.84
N GLY A 32 -3.81 -22.85 -7.80
CA GLY A 32 -3.49 -21.55 -7.20
C GLY A 32 -4.04 -20.36 -7.99
N LEU A 33 -4.82 -20.60 -9.04
CA LEU A 33 -5.35 -19.56 -9.93
C LEU A 33 -6.69 -19.00 -9.44
N PHE A 34 -6.86 -17.69 -9.56
CA PHE A 34 -8.15 -17.03 -9.41
C PHE A 34 -8.97 -17.14 -10.69
N ALA A 35 -10.28 -17.31 -10.54
CA ALA A 35 -11.23 -17.32 -11.65
C ALA A 35 -11.27 -15.97 -12.39
N GLU A 36 -11.71 -15.99 -13.65
CA GLU A 36 -11.84 -14.78 -14.48
C GLU A 36 -12.99 -13.87 -14.06
N GLY A 37 -13.98 -14.40 -13.35
CA GLY A 37 -15.13 -13.64 -12.90
C GLY A 37 -16.12 -14.48 -12.11
N ILE A 38 -17.16 -13.80 -11.62
CA ILE A 38 -18.29 -14.41 -10.93
C ILE A 38 -19.57 -13.90 -11.60
N MET A 39 -20.41 -14.82 -12.05
CA MET A 39 -21.74 -14.54 -12.59
C MET A 39 -22.64 -13.94 -11.52
N TYR A 40 -23.67 -13.17 -11.88
CA TYR A 40 -24.55 -12.54 -10.89
C TYR A 40 -25.36 -13.50 -10.01
N ASN A 41 -25.48 -14.76 -10.44
CA ASN A 41 -26.05 -15.85 -9.66
C ASN A 41 -25.06 -16.46 -8.64
N GLY A 42 -23.80 -16.02 -8.62
CA GLY A 42 -22.74 -16.49 -7.73
C GLY A 42 -21.87 -17.62 -8.29
N GLU A 43 -22.16 -18.14 -9.48
CA GLU A 43 -21.33 -19.16 -10.13
C GLU A 43 -20.04 -18.55 -10.68
N LEU A 44 -18.95 -19.33 -10.71
CA LEU A 44 -17.72 -18.87 -11.35
C LEU A 44 -17.95 -18.72 -12.85
N PHE A 45 -17.47 -17.61 -13.41
CA PHE A 45 -17.52 -17.38 -14.85
C PHE A 45 -16.50 -18.26 -15.56
N ASP A 46 -16.99 -19.18 -16.39
CA ASP A 46 -16.15 -20.01 -17.25
C ASP A 46 -16.02 -19.37 -18.63
N SER A 47 -14.85 -18.79 -18.89
CA SER A 47 -14.54 -18.18 -20.19
C SER A 47 -13.75 -19.10 -21.13
N ASN A 48 -13.49 -20.35 -20.74
CA ASN A 48 -12.53 -21.27 -21.37
C ASN A 48 -11.08 -20.72 -21.49
N GLN A 49 -10.79 -19.59 -20.85
CA GLN A 49 -9.46 -18.99 -20.75
C GLN A 49 -9.25 -18.46 -19.32
N ILE A 50 -8.05 -18.60 -18.77
CA ILE A 50 -7.63 -17.86 -17.58
C ILE A 50 -6.51 -16.93 -18.04
N ARG A 51 -6.63 -15.64 -17.81
CA ARG A 51 -5.68 -14.62 -18.24
C ARG A 51 -4.65 -14.37 -17.14
N PHE A 52 -3.39 -14.25 -17.55
CA PHE A 52 -2.31 -14.04 -16.59
C PHE A 52 -2.52 -12.76 -15.79
N ARG A 53 -2.90 -11.64 -16.44
CA ARG A 53 -3.08 -10.34 -15.78
C ARG A 53 -4.04 -10.34 -14.57
N VAL A 54 -5.00 -11.26 -14.50
CA VAL A 54 -5.89 -11.38 -13.33
C VAL A 54 -5.10 -11.82 -12.11
N GLN A 55 -4.14 -12.72 -12.28
CA GLN A 55 -3.41 -13.37 -11.20
C GLN A 55 -2.53 -12.39 -10.36
N PRO A 56 -1.61 -11.59 -10.95
CA PRO A 56 -0.87 -10.55 -10.21
C PRO A 56 -1.78 -9.46 -9.66
N ARG A 57 -2.89 -9.14 -10.35
CA ARG A 57 -3.88 -8.18 -9.84
C ARG A 57 -4.55 -8.67 -8.56
N GLN A 58 -4.91 -9.95 -8.48
CA GLN A 58 -5.43 -10.55 -7.25
C GLN A 58 -4.33 -10.66 -6.20
N ALA A 59 -3.08 -10.99 -6.58
CA ALA A 59 -1.94 -10.97 -5.66
C ALA A 59 -1.74 -9.58 -5.04
N TYR A 60 -1.85 -8.50 -5.82
CA TYR A 60 -1.89 -7.13 -5.32
C TYR A 60 -3.02 -6.92 -4.30
N VAL A 61 -4.27 -7.21 -4.70
CA VAL A 61 -5.46 -6.94 -3.87
C VAL A 61 -5.31 -7.61 -2.52
N TYR A 62 -4.98 -8.90 -2.50
CA TYR A 62 -4.89 -9.66 -1.28
C TYR A 62 -3.65 -9.34 -0.45
N SER A 63 -2.51 -9.03 -1.08
CA SER A 63 -1.32 -8.57 -0.33
C SER A 63 -1.60 -7.26 0.39
N HIS A 64 -2.21 -6.30 -0.30
CA HIS A 64 -2.55 -5.02 0.29
C HIS A 64 -3.65 -5.16 1.35
N ALA A 65 -4.70 -5.94 1.10
CA ALA A 65 -5.77 -6.20 2.07
C ALA A 65 -5.25 -6.88 3.36
N THR A 66 -4.30 -7.82 3.24
CA THR A 66 -3.66 -8.45 4.39
C THR A 66 -2.82 -7.46 5.19
N LEU A 67 -2.06 -6.59 4.53
CA LEU A 67 -1.31 -5.51 5.21
C LEU A 67 -2.21 -4.50 5.93
N LEU A 68 -3.41 -4.26 5.41
CA LEU A 68 -4.43 -3.41 6.05
C LEU A 68 -5.18 -4.11 7.19
N GLY A 69 -4.93 -5.41 7.42
CA GLY A 69 -5.64 -6.21 8.43
C GLY A 69 -7.10 -6.51 8.07
N PHE A 70 -7.46 -6.43 6.80
CA PHE A 70 -8.84 -6.67 6.34
C PHE A 70 -9.16 -8.15 6.18
N ILE A 71 -8.16 -8.95 5.80
CA ILE A 71 -8.29 -10.39 5.60
C ILE A 71 -6.91 -11.06 5.67
N ASP A 72 -6.80 -12.25 6.26
CA ASP A 72 -5.58 -13.07 6.15
C ASP A 72 -5.63 -13.90 4.86
N ALA A 73 -4.84 -13.51 3.87
CA ALA A 73 -4.75 -14.17 2.57
C ALA A 73 -3.34 -14.71 2.28
N ASN A 74 -2.45 -14.80 3.29
CA ASN A 74 -1.05 -15.19 3.09
C ASN A 74 -0.89 -16.49 2.28
N GLN A 75 -1.66 -17.53 2.63
CA GLN A 75 -1.61 -18.82 1.92
C GLN A 75 -2.13 -18.74 0.47
N SER A 76 -3.10 -17.87 0.21
CA SER A 76 -3.67 -17.68 -1.14
C SER A 76 -2.69 -16.95 -2.04
N ILE A 77 -2.03 -15.92 -1.50
CA ILE A 77 -1.00 -15.14 -2.18
C ILE A 77 0.22 -16.02 -2.49
N ASP A 78 0.67 -16.83 -1.53
CA ASP A 78 1.74 -17.81 -1.74
C ASP A 78 1.41 -18.76 -2.89
N ARG A 79 0.18 -19.28 -2.93
CA ARG A 79 -0.27 -20.18 -4.01
C ARG A 79 -0.27 -19.52 -5.38
N VAL A 80 -0.82 -18.31 -5.52
CA VAL A 80 -0.87 -17.66 -6.84
C VAL A 80 0.53 -17.29 -7.34
N ILE A 81 1.41 -16.79 -6.47
CA ILE A 81 2.77 -16.36 -6.85
C ILE A 81 3.70 -17.55 -7.10
N LYS A 82 3.75 -18.54 -6.18
CA LYS A 82 4.72 -19.65 -6.25
C LYS A 82 4.27 -20.81 -7.13
N GLN A 83 2.99 -20.90 -7.46
CA GLN A 83 2.43 -22.00 -8.25
C GLN A 83 1.59 -21.51 -9.42
N GLY A 84 0.67 -20.56 -9.19
CA GLY A 84 -0.23 -20.06 -10.23
C GLY A 84 0.52 -19.48 -11.43
N PHE A 85 1.53 -18.64 -11.17
CA PHE A 85 2.32 -17.98 -12.21
C PHE A 85 3.06 -18.96 -13.14
N ASP A 86 3.53 -20.10 -12.60
CA ASP A 86 4.24 -21.13 -13.37
C ASP A 86 3.38 -21.77 -14.47
N THR A 87 2.04 -21.66 -14.36
CA THR A 87 1.11 -22.12 -15.41
C THR A 87 1.26 -21.31 -16.71
N PHE A 88 1.72 -20.06 -16.61
CA PHE A 88 1.80 -19.13 -17.73
C PHE A 88 3.21 -19.03 -18.32
N GLY A 89 4.24 -19.35 -17.55
CA GLY A 89 5.63 -19.21 -17.96
C GLY A 89 6.53 -18.98 -16.76
N SER A 90 7.57 -18.16 -16.92
CA SER A 90 8.55 -17.88 -15.87
C SER A 90 9.23 -16.54 -16.14
N ILE A 91 9.94 -16.00 -15.15
CA ILE A 91 10.80 -14.81 -15.31
C ILE A 91 11.86 -14.96 -16.42
N LYS A 92 12.19 -16.18 -16.87
CA LYS A 92 13.18 -16.43 -17.94
C LYS A 92 12.56 -16.52 -19.33
N THR A 93 11.30 -16.94 -19.40
CA THR A 93 10.59 -17.17 -20.66
C THR A 93 9.57 -16.09 -20.96
N GLY A 94 9.24 -15.25 -19.97
CA GLY A 94 8.07 -14.39 -19.96
C GLY A 94 6.80 -15.15 -19.55
N TYR A 95 5.78 -14.40 -19.19
CA TYR A 95 4.44 -14.90 -18.88
C TYR A 95 3.49 -14.69 -20.06
N ARG A 96 2.82 -15.76 -20.48
CA ARG A 96 1.85 -15.74 -21.60
C ARG A 96 0.55 -15.03 -21.23
N PHE A 97 -0.18 -14.56 -22.24
CA PHE A 97 -1.47 -13.88 -22.09
C PHE A 97 -2.51 -14.72 -21.35
N SER A 98 -2.69 -15.99 -21.75
CA SER A 98 -3.70 -16.86 -21.15
C SER A 98 -3.29 -18.34 -21.15
N THR A 99 -4.05 -19.17 -20.42
CA THR A 99 -3.90 -20.62 -20.38
C THR A 99 -4.56 -21.35 -21.56
N ALA A 100 -5.34 -20.66 -22.40
CA ALA A 100 -6.10 -21.31 -23.46
C ALA A 100 -5.20 -21.82 -24.60
N PRO A 101 -5.61 -22.87 -25.33
CA PRO A 101 -4.81 -23.47 -26.39
C PRO A 101 -4.95 -22.69 -27.72
N SER A 102 -4.56 -21.42 -27.76
CA SER A 102 -4.51 -20.60 -28.98
C SER A 102 -3.18 -19.86 -29.12
N GLU A 103 -2.83 -19.47 -30.35
CA GLU A 103 -1.63 -18.66 -30.63
C GLU A 103 -1.68 -17.33 -29.88
N GLU A 104 -2.83 -16.64 -29.93
CA GLU A 104 -3.07 -15.40 -29.17
C GLU A 104 -2.87 -15.59 -27.67
N SER A 105 -3.29 -16.73 -27.11
CA SER A 105 -3.08 -17.07 -25.71
C SER A 105 -1.63 -17.31 -25.35
N GLY A 106 -0.84 -17.79 -26.31
CA GLY A 106 0.59 -17.97 -26.20
C GLY A 106 1.41 -16.68 -26.27
N SER A 107 0.80 -15.56 -26.67
CA SER A 107 1.48 -14.27 -26.80
C SER A 107 2.08 -13.81 -25.48
N ILE A 108 3.29 -13.28 -25.53
CA ILE A 108 3.97 -12.68 -24.38
C ILE A 108 3.96 -11.18 -24.60
N ASN A 109 3.09 -10.48 -23.87
CA ASN A 109 2.97 -9.02 -24.03
C ASN A 109 3.62 -8.30 -22.86
N LEU A 110 4.06 -7.07 -23.13
CA LEU A 110 4.62 -6.16 -22.14
C LEU A 110 3.64 -5.92 -20.98
N TYR A 111 2.35 -5.84 -21.29
CA TYR A 111 1.28 -5.64 -20.31
C TYR A 111 1.31 -6.70 -19.21
N GLU A 112 1.32 -7.97 -19.59
CA GLU A 112 1.42 -9.08 -18.64
C GLU A 112 2.72 -9.02 -17.81
N GLN A 113 3.84 -8.61 -18.40
CA GLN A 113 5.12 -8.53 -17.68
C GLN A 113 5.15 -7.35 -16.68
N ALA A 114 4.52 -6.22 -17.02
CA ALA A 114 4.37 -5.11 -16.10
C ALA A 114 3.55 -5.53 -14.86
N PHE A 115 2.48 -6.30 -15.07
CA PHE A 115 1.67 -6.82 -13.98
C PHE A 115 2.39 -7.91 -13.17
N SER A 116 3.21 -8.80 -13.77
CA SER A 116 4.02 -9.73 -12.96
C SER A 116 4.98 -8.98 -12.03
N LEU A 117 5.62 -7.91 -12.53
CA LEU A 117 6.49 -7.05 -11.73
C LEU A 117 5.73 -6.44 -10.54
N LEU A 118 4.52 -5.90 -10.79
CA LEU A 118 3.64 -5.39 -9.73
C LEU A 118 3.29 -6.47 -8.69
N GLY A 119 2.94 -7.68 -9.15
CA GLY A 119 2.62 -8.81 -8.29
C GLY A 119 3.79 -9.21 -7.39
N PHE A 120 5.01 -9.32 -7.95
CA PHE A 120 6.21 -9.62 -7.16
C PHE A 120 6.55 -8.50 -6.17
N ALA A 121 6.39 -7.23 -6.55
CA ALA A 121 6.66 -6.11 -5.66
C ALA A 121 5.75 -6.12 -4.42
N TRP A 122 4.45 -6.38 -4.60
CA TRP A 122 3.50 -6.48 -3.48
C TRP A 122 3.71 -7.73 -2.63
N TYR A 123 4.09 -8.84 -3.25
CA TYR A 123 4.47 -10.05 -2.53
C TYR A 123 5.72 -9.84 -1.66
N TYR A 124 6.74 -9.14 -2.20
CA TYR A 124 7.91 -8.70 -1.45
C TYR A 124 7.54 -7.77 -0.29
N ARG A 125 6.62 -6.82 -0.50
CA ARG A 125 6.16 -5.92 0.58
C ARG A 125 5.50 -6.67 1.73
N LEU A 126 4.70 -7.69 1.43
CA LEU A 126 4.02 -8.50 2.44
C LEU A 126 5.00 -9.37 3.24
N ASN A 127 5.91 -10.08 2.56
CA ASN A 127 6.70 -11.14 3.18
C ASN A 127 8.17 -10.81 3.44
N ARG A 128 8.69 -9.72 2.85
CA ARG A 128 10.13 -9.38 2.84
C ARG A 128 11.02 -10.53 2.37
N ASP A 129 10.51 -11.32 1.43
CA ASP A 129 11.19 -12.47 0.88
C ASP A 129 12.22 -12.07 -0.20
N ASN A 130 13.47 -12.48 -0.03
CA ASN A 130 14.55 -12.13 -0.96
C ASN A 130 14.35 -12.74 -2.36
N SER A 131 13.73 -13.92 -2.48
CA SER A 131 13.51 -14.53 -3.80
C SER A 131 12.57 -13.68 -4.67
N SER A 132 11.61 -13.00 -4.04
CA SER A 132 10.69 -12.08 -4.70
C SER A 132 11.39 -10.82 -5.22
N PHE A 133 12.37 -10.31 -4.48
CA PHE A 133 13.21 -9.20 -4.93
C PHE A 133 14.03 -9.58 -6.18
N GLU A 134 14.61 -10.77 -6.21
CA GLU A 134 15.31 -11.29 -7.40
C GLU A 134 14.37 -11.46 -8.60
N CYS A 135 13.13 -11.92 -8.37
CA CYS A 135 12.11 -12.02 -9.42
C CYS A 135 11.73 -10.66 -10.00
N MET A 136 11.65 -9.60 -9.19
CA MET A 136 11.39 -8.24 -9.68
C MET A 136 12.48 -7.80 -10.66
N GLU A 137 13.75 -7.91 -10.27
CA GLU A 137 14.88 -7.52 -11.12
C GLU A 137 14.94 -8.36 -12.39
N ALA A 138 14.81 -9.69 -12.28
CA ALA A 138 14.81 -10.58 -13.44
C ALA A 138 13.66 -10.28 -14.41
N THR A 139 12.47 -9.94 -13.90
CA THR A 139 11.33 -9.54 -14.73
C THR A 139 11.63 -8.25 -15.50
N TYR A 140 12.21 -7.24 -14.84
CA TYR A 140 12.59 -6.01 -15.51
C TYR A 140 13.67 -6.23 -16.58
N GLN A 141 14.67 -7.05 -16.29
CA GLN A 141 15.71 -7.40 -17.28
C GLN A 141 15.13 -8.14 -18.47
N PHE A 142 14.19 -9.08 -18.27
CA PHE A 142 13.46 -9.73 -19.35
C PHE A 142 12.70 -8.71 -20.21
N ILE A 143 12.02 -7.73 -19.60
CA ILE A 143 11.33 -6.66 -20.32
C ILE A 143 12.32 -5.86 -21.18
N VAL A 144 13.44 -5.43 -20.62
CA VAL A 144 14.45 -4.64 -21.35
C VAL A 144 15.07 -5.44 -22.48
N GLU A 145 15.46 -6.68 -22.24
CA GLU A 145 16.11 -7.53 -23.26
C GLU A 145 15.20 -7.76 -24.48
N HIS A 146 13.91 -7.95 -24.23
CA HIS A 146 13.01 -8.46 -25.26
C HIS A 146 12.04 -7.44 -25.86
N PHE A 147 11.67 -6.40 -25.12
CA PHE A 147 10.67 -5.43 -25.55
C PHE A 147 11.24 -4.05 -25.86
N TYR A 148 12.39 -3.68 -25.29
CA TYR A 148 12.96 -2.35 -25.52
C TYR A 148 13.34 -2.15 -26.99
N ASP A 149 12.99 -0.99 -27.54
CA ASP A 149 13.41 -0.57 -28.87
C ASP A 149 14.69 0.28 -28.78
N PRO A 150 15.87 -0.27 -29.12
CA PRO A 150 17.12 0.47 -29.01
C PRO A 150 17.28 1.56 -30.09
N ILE A 151 16.38 1.63 -31.07
CA ILE A 151 16.45 2.63 -32.16
C ILE A 151 15.61 3.86 -31.79
N GLU A 152 14.32 3.67 -31.52
CA GLU A 152 13.38 4.77 -31.27
C GLU A 152 13.10 5.00 -29.78
N GLY A 153 13.60 4.14 -28.89
CA GLY A 153 13.23 4.16 -27.46
C GLY A 153 11.83 3.60 -27.18
N GLY A 154 11.48 3.50 -25.90
CA GLY A 154 10.24 2.85 -25.46
C GLY A 154 10.23 1.34 -25.72
N PHE A 155 9.05 0.73 -25.58
CA PHE A 155 8.89 -0.72 -25.60
C PHE A 155 7.81 -1.18 -26.59
N PHE A 156 8.07 -2.27 -27.29
CA PHE A 156 7.09 -2.95 -28.12
C PHE A 156 6.00 -3.62 -27.29
N LEU A 157 4.86 -3.90 -27.91
CA LEU A 157 3.67 -4.44 -27.22
C LEU A 157 3.77 -5.94 -26.97
N THR A 158 4.24 -6.69 -27.96
CA THR A 158 4.24 -8.15 -27.97
C THR A 158 5.59 -8.67 -28.42
N LEU A 159 6.07 -9.72 -27.76
CA LEU A 159 7.36 -10.33 -28.07
C LEU A 159 7.41 -10.78 -29.54
N GLY A 160 8.41 -10.28 -30.27
CA GLY A 160 8.63 -10.60 -31.68
C GLY A 160 7.93 -9.65 -32.67
N ASP A 161 6.93 -8.89 -32.23
CA ASP A 161 6.34 -7.82 -33.03
C ASP A 161 7.06 -6.49 -32.75
N LYS A 162 7.68 -5.92 -33.79
CA LYS A 162 8.48 -4.69 -33.70
C LYS A 162 7.85 -3.53 -34.46
N THR A 163 6.53 -3.52 -34.62
CA THR A 163 5.84 -2.57 -35.51
C THR A 163 5.12 -1.42 -34.79
N LYS A 164 4.57 -1.67 -33.59
CA LYS A 164 3.69 -0.73 -32.88
C LYS A 164 4.09 -0.50 -31.42
N LYS A 165 3.66 0.64 -30.88
CA LYS A 165 3.79 1.04 -29.47
C LYS A 165 2.47 1.65 -28.99
N SER A 166 2.27 1.67 -27.68
CA SER A 166 1.06 2.20 -27.04
C SER A 166 1.40 2.66 -25.64
N GLN A 167 0.73 3.71 -25.17
CA GLN A 167 0.94 4.24 -23.83
C GLN A 167 0.55 3.23 -22.74
N ASN A 168 -0.47 2.39 -22.97
CA ASN A 168 -1.12 1.63 -21.90
C ASN A 168 -0.18 0.62 -21.20
N PRO A 169 0.57 -0.26 -21.90
CA PRO A 169 1.56 -1.10 -21.22
C PRO A 169 2.68 -0.31 -20.52
N HIS A 170 3.04 0.88 -21.03
CA HIS A 170 4.03 1.74 -20.39
C HIS A 170 3.49 2.36 -19.10
N MET A 171 2.21 2.75 -19.07
CA MET A 171 1.53 3.28 -17.88
C MET A 171 1.56 2.27 -16.72
N HIS A 172 1.24 1.00 -16.98
CA HIS A 172 1.32 -0.03 -15.94
C HIS A 172 2.76 -0.43 -15.58
N LEU A 173 3.71 -0.34 -16.52
CA LEU A 173 5.12 -0.48 -16.20
C LEU A 173 5.59 0.67 -15.28
N PHE A 174 5.14 1.90 -15.54
CA PHE A 174 5.41 3.06 -14.69
C PHE A 174 4.88 2.87 -13.27
N GLU A 175 3.64 2.41 -13.14
CA GLU A 175 3.03 2.04 -11.86
C GLU A 175 3.87 0.99 -11.12
N ALA A 176 4.20 -0.13 -11.77
CA ALA A 176 4.98 -1.21 -11.17
C ALA A 176 6.37 -0.75 -10.70
N LEU A 177 7.05 0.08 -11.50
CA LEU A 177 8.37 0.62 -11.16
C LEU A 177 8.34 1.55 -9.94
N MET A 178 7.32 2.42 -9.84
CA MET A 178 7.13 3.26 -8.65
C MET A 178 6.89 2.41 -7.39
N VAL A 179 6.04 1.38 -7.50
CA VAL A 179 5.80 0.43 -6.40
C VAL A 179 7.09 -0.29 -5.99
N CYS A 180 7.91 -0.71 -6.96
CA CYS A 180 9.22 -1.31 -6.66
C CYS A 180 10.09 -0.37 -5.85
N PHE A 181 10.17 0.92 -6.23
CA PHE A 181 10.91 1.94 -5.48
C PHE A 181 10.35 2.10 -4.05
N GLU A 182 9.04 2.25 -3.88
CA GLU A 182 8.44 2.43 -2.55
C GLU A 182 8.70 1.27 -1.59
N HIS A 183 8.79 0.04 -2.11
CA HIS A 183 8.92 -1.15 -1.30
C HIS A 183 10.37 -1.49 -0.97
N THR A 184 11.31 -1.09 -1.82
CA THR A 184 12.75 -1.42 -1.70
C THR A 184 13.61 -0.24 -1.27
N ASN A 185 13.15 0.99 -1.53
CA ASN A 185 13.91 2.24 -1.42
C ASN A 185 15.19 2.25 -2.27
N ASP A 186 15.26 1.43 -3.33
CA ASP A 186 16.38 1.40 -4.26
C ASP A 186 16.11 2.35 -5.45
N SER A 187 16.95 3.39 -5.56
CA SER A 187 16.83 4.45 -6.55
C SER A 187 16.82 3.97 -8.00
N VAL A 188 17.36 2.77 -8.29
CA VAL A 188 17.33 2.22 -9.65
C VAL A 188 15.91 2.10 -10.19
N TRP A 189 14.92 1.77 -9.34
CA TRP A 189 13.52 1.65 -9.73
C TRP A 189 12.90 3.01 -10.08
N LEU A 190 13.25 4.05 -9.32
CA LEU A 190 12.79 5.40 -9.59
C LEU A 190 13.43 5.99 -10.85
N GLU A 191 14.69 5.68 -11.13
CA GLU A 191 15.35 6.03 -12.39
C GLU A 191 14.63 5.39 -13.58
N ARG A 192 14.31 4.09 -13.48
CA ARG A 192 13.54 3.38 -14.51
C ARG A 192 12.15 3.97 -14.71
N ALA A 193 11.45 4.33 -13.62
CA ALA A 193 10.16 5.03 -13.70
C ALA A 193 10.31 6.40 -14.40
N SER A 194 11.38 7.13 -14.10
CA SER A 194 11.68 8.43 -14.72
C SER A 194 11.89 8.33 -16.23
N ASN A 195 12.45 7.22 -16.73
CA ASN A 195 12.55 6.97 -18.16
C ASN A 195 11.17 6.80 -18.83
N ILE A 196 10.21 6.18 -18.13
CA ILE A 196 8.83 6.09 -18.64
C ILE A 196 8.12 7.44 -18.58
N TYR A 197 8.35 8.23 -17.52
CA TYR A 197 7.85 9.61 -17.45
C TYR A 197 8.37 10.47 -18.61
N GLN A 198 9.64 10.32 -18.98
CA GLN A 198 10.22 11.01 -20.14
C GLN A 198 9.53 10.61 -21.45
N LEU A 199 9.26 9.32 -21.65
CA LEU A 199 8.46 8.85 -22.81
C LEU A 199 7.05 9.44 -22.81
N PHE A 200 6.43 9.54 -21.64
CA PHE A 200 5.12 10.17 -21.51
C PHE A 200 5.16 11.64 -21.93
N THR A 201 6.14 12.41 -21.50
CA THR A 201 6.25 13.83 -21.87
C THR A 201 6.62 14.04 -23.33
N ASP A 202 7.45 13.17 -23.90
CA ASP A 202 7.97 13.32 -25.26
C ASP A 202 6.98 12.83 -26.32
N HIS A 203 6.20 11.79 -26.00
CA HIS A 203 5.40 11.07 -26.99
C HIS A 203 3.94 10.86 -26.62
N PHE A 204 3.60 10.62 -25.35
CA PHE A 204 2.22 10.26 -24.98
C PHE A 204 1.34 11.49 -24.77
N LEU A 205 1.86 12.54 -24.13
CA LEU A 205 1.14 13.79 -23.92
C LEU A 205 1.37 14.77 -25.09
N ARG A 206 0.49 14.75 -26.08
CA ARG A 206 0.58 15.57 -27.30
C ARG A 206 -0.69 16.37 -27.50
N ASP A 207 -0.55 17.57 -28.06
CA ASP A 207 -1.69 18.42 -28.44
C ASP A 207 -2.77 18.60 -27.33
N GLY A 208 -2.31 18.60 -26.07
CA GLY A 208 -3.17 18.81 -24.90
C GLY A 208 -3.88 17.56 -24.35
N HIS A 209 -3.67 16.37 -24.92
CA HIS A 209 -4.31 15.12 -24.49
C HIS A 209 -3.33 13.94 -24.46
N LEU A 210 -3.76 12.82 -23.87
CA LEU A 210 -3.02 11.56 -23.88
C LEU A 210 -3.36 10.78 -25.16
N THR A 211 -2.36 10.48 -25.97
CA THR A 211 -2.47 9.66 -27.17
C THR A 211 -2.21 8.18 -26.86
N GLU A 212 -3.04 7.29 -27.41
CA GLU A 212 -3.05 5.86 -27.06
C GLU A 212 -2.13 4.99 -27.92
N PHE A 213 -2.15 5.15 -29.24
CA PHE A 213 -1.60 4.18 -30.20
C PHE A 213 -0.65 4.81 -31.20
N PHE A 214 0.48 4.13 -31.41
CA PHE A 214 1.58 4.63 -32.23
C PHE A 214 2.18 3.55 -33.12
N ASN A 215 2.72 3.98 -34.26
CA ASN A 215 3.74 3.22 -34.97
C ASN A 215 5.05 3.19 -34.17
N ARG A 216 6.01 2.38 -34.62
CA ARG A 216 7.33 2.25 -33.98
C ARG A 216 8.02 3.59 -33.67
N ASP A 217 7.94 4.55 -34.58
CA ASP A 217 8.60 5.87 -34.51
C ASP A 217 7.80 6.93 -33.73
N PHE A 218 6.78 6.51 -32.97
CA PHE A 218 5.86 7.40 -32.25
C PHE A 218 5.06 8.36 -33.14
N THR A 219 4.98 8.11 -34.46
CA THR A 219 3.88 8.65 -35.27
C THR A 219 2.57 7.98 -34.89
N LEU A 220 1.45 8.68 -35.06
CA LEU A 220 0.13 8.15 -34.75
C LEU A 220 -0.14 6.89 -35.56
N ASP A 221 -0.74 5.88 -34.92
CA ASP A 221 -1.27 4.74 -35.66
C ASP A 221 -2.26 5.23 -36.72
N ASN A 222 -2.17 4.68 -37.94
CA ASN A 222 -2.92 5.19 -39.08
C ASN A 222 -4.44 4.96 -38.97
N ASP A 223 -4.86 3.95 -38.22
CA ASP A 223 -6.26 3.52 -38.15
C ASP A 223 -6.94 3.94 -36.84
N ILE A 224 -6.18 3.97 -35.74
CA ILE A 224 -6.71 4.18 -34.39
C ILE A 224 -5.94 5.22 -33.58
N GLY A 225 -5.02 5.98 -34.22
CA GLY A 225 -4.18 6.95 -33.53
C GLY A 225 -4.94 8.16 -32.94
N ASP A 226 -6.18 8.38 -33.38
CA ASP A 226 -7.08 9.40 -32.83
C ASP A 226 -8.09 8.84 -31.82
N ASN A 227 -8.11 7.53 -31.55
CA ASN A 227 -8.94 6.92 -30.52
C ASN A 227 -8.29 7.10 -29.15
N LEU A 228 -9.02 7.69 -28.21
CA LEU A 228 -8.53 8.02 -26.87
C LEU A 228 -9.42 7.39 -25.79
N ASP A 229 -8.81 7.07 -24.64
CA ASP A 229 -9.50 6.55 -23.46
C ASP A 229 -9.46 7.60 -22.32
N PRO A 230 -10.59 8.22 -21.96
CA PRO A 230 -10.64 9.17 -20.85
C PRO A 230 -10.29 8.55 -19.49
N GLY A 231 -10.49 7.24 -19.30
CA GLY A 231 -10.08 6.52 -18.08
C GLY A 231 -8.57 6.58 -17.88
N HIS A 232 -7.79 6.37 -18.94
CA HIS A 232 -6.32 6.47 -18.86
C HIS A 232 -5.83 7.89 -18.57
N HIS A 233 -6.56 8.93 -19.00
CA HIS A 233 -6.21 10.31 -18.60
C HIS A 233 -6.28 10.49 -17.09
N TYR A 234 -7.33 9.94 -16.47
CA TYR A 234 -7.48 9.97 -15.01
C TYR A 234 -6.45 9.09 -14.30
N GLU A 235 -6.14 7.91 -14.83
CA GLU A 235 -5.09 7.04 -14.29
C GLU A 235 -3.72 7.74 -14.29
N TRP A 236 -3.35 8.38 -15.41
CA TRP A 236 -2.12 9.18 -15.49
C TRP A 236 -2.11 10.37 -14.52
N ILE A 237 -3.23 11.06 -14.28
CA ILE A 237 -3.29 12.13 -13.27
C ILE A 237 -2.89 11.59 -11.89
N TRP A 238 -3.45 10.44 -11.50
CA TRP A 238 -3.12 9.81 -10.23
C TRP A 238 -1.65 9.35 -10.18
N LEU A 239 -1.16 8.68 -11.23
CA LEU A 239 0.22 8.21 -11.33
C LEU A 239 1.24 9.36 -11.30
N LEU A 240 0.97 10.46 -12.01
CA LEU A 240 1.84 11.64 -12.03
C LEU A 240 1.89 12.32 -10.66
N ASN A 241 0.75 12.43 -9.98
CA ASN A 241 0.71 12.95 -8.62
C ASN A 241 1.55 12.10 -7.66
N HIS A 242 1.46 10.77 -7.78
CA HIS A 242 2.29 9.84 -7.02
C HIS A 242 3.78 9.98 -7.35
N TYR A 243 4.12 10.02 -8.64
CA TYR A 243 5.49 10.21 -9.11
C TYR A 243 6.12 11.51 -8.60
N GLN A 244 5.37 12.61 -8.55
CA GLN A 244 5.85 13.86 -7.97
C GLN A 244 6.19 13.70 -6.48
N LYS A 245 5.41 12.95 -5.71
CA LYS A 245 5.71 12.68 -4.29
C LYS A 245 7.01 11.88 -4.13
N LEU A 246 7.29 10.96 -5.04
CA LEU A 246 8.49 10.09 -4.98
C LEU A 246 9.75 10.77 -5.51
N SER A 247 9.64 11.53 -6.61
CA SER A 247 10.80 12.09 -7.33
C SER A 247 11.05 13.58 -7.06
N GLY A 248 10.03 14.32 -6.60
CA GLY A 248 10.06 15.78 -6.55
C GLY A 248 9.91 16.47 -7.91
N THR A 249 9.77 15.72 -9.01
CA THR A 249 9.58 16.27 -10.36
C THR A 249 8.25 17.01 -10.45
N ASN A 250 8.26 18.25 -10.95
CA ASN A 250 7.02 19.00 -11.16
C ASN A 250 6.24 18.43 -12.35
N VAL A 251 5.01 18.00 -12.10
CA VAL A 251 4.11 17.43 -13.12
C VAL A 251 2.87 18.29 -13.40
N ASP A 252 2.83 19.52 -12.88
CA ASP A 252 1.62 20.36 -12.83
C ASP A 252 1.04 20.60 -14.22
N VAL A 253 1.90 20.90 -15.20
CA VAL A 253 1.48 21.16 -16.58
C VAL A 253 0.82 19.92 -17.20
N ALA A 254 1.38 18.74 -16.96
CA ALA A 254 0.84 17.49 -17.49
C ALA A 254 -0.51 17.15 -16.85
N VAL A 255 -0.59 17.20 -15.52
CA VAL A 255 -1.83 16.97 -14.76
C VAL A 255 -2.93 17.93 -15.20
N ASN A 256 -2.60 19.22 -15.39
CA ASN A 256 -3.58 20.22 -15.82
C ASN A 256 -4.11 19.95 -17.24
N LYS A 257 -3.25 19.58 -18.19
CA LYS A 257 -3.66 19.24 -19.56
C LYS A 257 -4.58 18.02 -19.59
N LEU A 258 -4.17 16.93 -18.93
CA LEU A 258 -4.97 15.71 -18.84
C LEU A 258 -6.33 15.99 -18.21
N ASN A 259 -6.36 16.71 -17.09
CA ASN A 259 -7.60 17.03 -16.38
C ASN A 259 -8.51 17.93 -17.23
N GLN A 260 -7.97 18.96 -17.87
CA GLN A 260 -8.74 19.83 -18.74
C GLN A 260 -9.40 19.05 -19.88
N PHE A 261 -8.64 18.18 -20.56
CA PHE A 261 -9.17 17.40 -21.66
C PHE A 261 -10.25 16.40 -21.20
N ALA A 262 -9.96 15.60 -20.17
CA ALA A 262 -10.85 14.57 -19.67
C ALA A 262 -12.17 15.15 -19.11
N THR A 263 -12.10 16.26 -18.37
CA THR A 263 -13.30 16.92 -17.83
C THR A 263 -14.14 17.59 -18.93
N GLN A 264 -13.51 18.07 -20.00
CA GLN A 264 -14.21 18.72 -21.11
C GLN A 264 -14.94 17.72 -22.02
N PHE A 265 -14.33 16.56 -22.30
CA PHE A 265 -14.83 15.65 -23.36
C PHE A 265 -15.15 14.22 -22.88
N GLY A 266 -14.59 13.80 -21.75
CA GLY A 266 -14.55 12.41 -21.32
C GLY A 266 -15.82 11.88 -20.65
N HIS A 267 -16.83 12.71 -20.40
CA HIS A 267 -18.01 12.31 -19.63
C HIS A 267 -19.29 12.27 -20.47
N ASN A 268 -20.13 11.28 -20.16
CA ASN A 268 -21.52 11.23 -20.59
C ASN A 268 -22.38 12.27 -19.88
N THR A 269 -23.60 12.50 -20.39
CA THR A 269 -24.57 13.43 -19.79
C THR A 269 -25.02 13.02 -18.39
N ASN A 270 -24.94 11.73 -18.07
CA ASN A 270 -25.17 11.16 -16.73
C ASN A 270 -23.97 11.38 -15.77
N GLY A 271 -22.88 11.98 -16.25
CA GLY A 271 -21.67 12.27 -15.49
C GLY A 271 -20.67 11.12 -15.38
N LEU A 272 -20.96 9.93 -15.92
CA LEU A 272 -20.00 8.82 -15.95
C LEU A 272 -18.94 9.02 -17.03
N VAL A 273 -17.72 8.56 -16.77
CA VAL A 273 -16.62 8.57 -17.74
C VAL A 273 -16.96 7.59 -18.88
N ARG A 274 -16.79 8.05 -20.12
CA ARG A 274 -16.97 7.25 -21.35
C ARG A 274 -15.80 6.30 -21.55
N ASP A 275 -16.05 5.23 -22.30
CA ASP A 275 -15.00 4.28 -22.66
C ASP A 275 -14.06 4.84 -23.73
N GLU A 276 -14.57 5.47 -24.79
CA GLU A 276 -13.72 5.99 -25.87
C GLU A 276 -14.26 7.28 -26.49
N ILE A 277 -13.33 8.16 -26.86
CA ILE A 277 -13.58 9.40 -27.61
C ILE A 277 -12.55 9.55 -28.73
N LEU A 278 -12.85 10.37 -29.73
CA LEU A 278 -11.86 10.80 -30.71
C LEU A 278 -11.03 11.97 -30.16
N ALA A 279 -9.84 12.20 -30.71
CA ALA A 279 -9.00 13.34 -30.37
C ALA A 279 -9.66 14.72 -30.61
N SER A 280 -10.70 14.75 -31.46
CA SER A 280 -11.56 15.93 -31.65
C SER A 280 -12.49 16.22 -30.46
N GLY A 281 -12.63 15.28 -29.52
CA GLY A 281 -13.59 15.33 -28.41
C GLY A 281 -14.94 14.68 -28.74
N GLU A 282 -15.15 14.20 -29.96
CA GLU A 282 -16.38 13.51 -30.35
C GLU A 282 -16.48 12.13 -29.70
N PRO A 283 -17.67 11.70 -29.24
CA PRO A 283 -17.84 10.37 -28.64
C PRO A 283 -17.60 9.24 -29.65
N LEU A 284 -16.85 8.21 -29.26
CA LEU A 284 -16.65 6.99 -30.06
C LEU A 284 -17.39 5.80 -29.43
N ARG A 285 -17.21 5.58 -28.13
CA ARG A 285 -17.90 4.53 -27.36
C ARG A 285 -18.48 5.13 -26.10
N VAL A 286 -19.80 5.31 -26.12
CA VAL A 286 -20.58 6.02 -25.08
C VAL A 286 -20.95 5.14 -23.89
N THR A 287 -20.58 3.87 -23.88
CA THR A 287 -20.66 3.04 -22.67
C THR A 287 -19.69 3.54 -21.60
N SER A 288 -19.91 3.13 -20.36
CA SER A 288 -19.09 3.50 -19.21
C SER A 288 -18.69 2.25 -18.43
N ARG A 289 -17.41 1.91 -18.44
CA ARG A 289 -16.86 0.85 -17.60
C ARG A 289 -16.53 1.32 -16.19
N LEU A 290 -16.65 0.40 -15.23
CA LEU A 290 -16.40 0.66 -13.82
C LEU A 290 -14.95 1.07 -13.57
N TRP A 291 -13.97 0.45 -14.25
CA TRP A 291 -12.57 0.80 -14.05
C TRP A 291 -12.30 2.29 -14.36
N CYS A 292 -12.89 2.86 -15.42
CA CYS A 292 -12.77 4.29 -15.74
C CYS A 292 -13.28 5.17 -14.59
N GLN A 293 -14.35 4.74 -13.91
CA GLN A 293 -14.91 5.50 -12.78
C GLN A 293 -14.02 5.42 -11.54
N THR A 294 -13.39 4.27 -11.30
CA THR A 294 -12.43 4.10 -10.21
C THR A 294 -11.16 4.89 -10.47
N GLU A 295 -10.70 4.99 -11.73
CA GLU A 295 -9.58 5.87 -12.11
C GLU A 295 -9.94 7.35 -11.93
N TYR A 296 -11.15 7.76 -12.33
CA TYR A 296 -11.65 9.11 -12.06
C TYR A 296 -11.72 9.44 -10.56
N LEU A 297 -12.15 8.50 -9.71
CA LEU A 297 -12.13 8.66 -8.27
C LEU A 297 -10.69 8.88 -7.74
N LYS A 298 -9.72 8.06 -8.17
CA LYS A 298 -8.31 8.22 -7.80
C LYS A 298 -7.74 9.57 -8.26
N ALA A 299 -8.04 9.98 -9.49
CA ALA A 299 -7.63 11.28 -10.01
C ALA A 299 -8.24 12.44 -9.20
N THR A 300 -9.52 12.34 -8.82
CA THR A 300 -10.20 13.35 -8.00
C THR A 300 -9.56 13.47 -6.62
N ILE A 301 -9.15 12.35 -6.01
CA ILE A 301 -8.39 12.33 -4.75
C ILE A 301 -7.03 13.00 -4.94
N ALA A 302 -6.27 12.61 -5.98
CA ALA A 302 -4.97 13.22 -6.29
C ALA A 302 -5.07 14.73 -6.52
N LEU A 303 -6.13 15.18 -7.20
CA LEU A 303 -6.43 16.59 -7.39
C LEU A 303 -6.74 17.27 -6.05
N TRP A 304 -7.53 16.67 -5.17
CA TRP A 304 -7.78 17.23 -3.85
C TRP A 304 -6.51 17.35 -3.00
N GLU A 305 -5.62 16.36 -3.01
CA GLU A 305 -4.34 16.43 -2.26
C GLU A 305 -3.47 17.61 -2.69
N ARG A 306 -3.52 17.96 -3.98
CA ARG A 306 -2.75 19.08 -4.56
C ARG A 306 -3.34 20.44 -4.23
N ASP A 307 -4.66 20.51 -4.09
CA ASP A 307 -5.40 21.73 -3.75
C ASP A 307 -6.62 21.39 -2.85
N PRO A 308 -6.41 21.26 -1.53
CA PRO A 308 -7.45 20.79 -0.63
C PRO A 308 -8.58 21.82 -0.46
N THR A 309 -9.70 21.58 -1.14
CA THR A 309 -10.90 22.43 -1.06
C THR A 309 -12.15 21.60 -0.72
N SER A 310 -13.15 22.24 -0.12
CA SER A 310 -14.45 21.60 0.17
C SER A 310 -15.19 21.14 -1.10
N VAL A 311 -14.99 21.86 -2.21
CA VAL A 311 -15.53 21.52 -3.52
C VAL A 311 -14.96 20.19 -4.00
N ARG A 312 -13.63 20.04 -4.02
CA ARG A 312 -12.99 18.77 -4.42
C ARG A 312 -13.33 17.63 -3.45
N ARG A 313 -13.48 17.92 -2.16
CA ARG A 313 -13.97 16.93 -1.18
C ARG A 313 -15.38 16.41 -1.52
N THR A 314 -16.26 17.29 -1.98
CA THR A 314 -17.61 16.90 -2.43
C THR A 314 -17.57 16.12 -3.75
N GLU A 315 -16.61 16.42 -4.64
CA GLU A 315 -16.40 15.64 -5.87
C GLU A 315 -16.00 14.20 -5.58
N ILE A 316 -15.11 13.97 -4.60
CA ILE A 316 -14.76 12.62 -4.12
C ILE A 316 -16.02 11.88 -3.65
N SER A 317 -16.80 12.49 -2.76
CA SER A 317 -18.05 11.87 -2.27
C SER A 317 -19.02 11.54 -3.40
N ARG A 318 -19.11 12.40 -4.43
CA ARG A 318 -19.98 12.18 -5.60
C ARG A 318 -19.48 11.05 -6.48
N ALA A 319 -18.17 10.95 -6.71
CA ALA A 319 -17.56 9.87 -7.48
C ALA A 319 -17.80 8.51 -6.81
N VAL A 320 -17.64 8.43 -5.48
CA VAL A 320 -18.01 7.22 -4.71
C VAL A 320 -19.49 6.92 -4.87
N GLU A 321 -20.38 7.91 -4.72
CA GLU A 321 -21.83 7.68 -4.85
C GLU A 321 -22.22 7.19 -6.25
N GLN A 322 -21.59 7.70 -7.31
CA GLN A 322 -21.81 7.21 -8.68
C GLN A 322 -21.36 5.76 -8.85
N ILE A 323 -20.18 5.39 -8.34
CA ILE A 323 -19.70 4.00 -8.36
C ILE A 323 -20.71 3.08 -7.68
N PHE A 324 -21.17 3.44 -6.49
CA PHE A 324 -22.16 2.64 -5.79
C PHE A 324 -23.51 2.60 -6.52
N THR A 325 -24.00 3.73 -7.02
CA THR A 325 -25.33 3.82 -7.63
C THR A 325 -25.44 2.99 -8.91
N TYR A 326 -24.46 3.11 -9.80
CA TYR A 326 -24.53 2.49 -11.13
C TYR A 326 -23.90 1.11 -11.19
N PHE A 327 -22.92 0.82 -10.31
CA PHE A 327 -22.09 -0.38 -10.49
C PHE A 327 -22.15 -1.36 -9.32
N LEU A 328 -22.20 -0.91 -8.06
CA LEU A 328 -22.16 -1.83 -6.91
C LEU A 328 -23.54 -2.19 -6.35
N ASN A 329 -24.42 -1.21 -6.13
CA ASN A 329 -25.75 -1.43 -5.58
C ASN A 329 -26.67 -2.26 -6.49
N PRO A 330 -26.63 -2.13 -7.84
CA PRO A 330 -27.47 -2.95 -8.72
C PRO A 330 -27.03 -4.43 -8.77
N ALA A 331 -25.81 -4.74 -8.34
CA ALA A 331 -25.27 -6.09 -8.30
C ALA A 331 -25.54 -6.77 -6.95
N SER A 332 -25.46 -8.09 -6.91
CA SER A 332 -25.45 -8.85 -5.66
C SER A 332 -24.28 -8.41 -4.76
N SER A 333 -24.47 -8.39 -3.44
CA SER A 333 -23.45 -7.91 -2.49
C SER A 333 -22.08 -8.56 -2.72
N GLY A 334 -21.05 -7.74 -2.92
CA GLY A 334 -19.67 -8.16 -3.18
C GLY A 334 -19.33 -8.40 -4.66
N LEU A 335 -20.33 -8.27 -5.54
CA LEU A 335 -20.19 -8.25 -7.00
C LEU A 335 -20.38 -6.82 -7.53
N TRP A 336 -20.22 -6.64 -8.85
CA TRP A 336 -20.38 -5.37 -9.56
C TRP A 336 -20.85 -5.53 -11.00
N ILE A 337 -21.56 -4.52 -11.49
CA ILE A 337 -21.70 -4.26 -12.92
C ILE A 337 -20.36 -3.75 -13.46
N ASP A 338 -19.85 -4.32 -14.55
CA ASP A 338 -18.59 -3.85 -15.14
C ASP A 338 -18.81 -2.72 -16.13
N GLN A 339 -19.95 -2.72 -16.82
CA GLN A 339 -20.23 -1.79 -17.90
C GLN A 339 -21.71 -1.43 -17.95
N VAL A 340 -21.96 -0.14 -18.12
CA VAL A 340 -23.31 0.39 -18.36
C VAL A 340 -23.36 1.18 -19.67
N ASP A 341 -24.54 1.26 -20.27
CA ASP A 341 -24.80 2.15 -21.40
C ASP A 341 -24.97 3.62 -20.94
N GLU A 342 -25.18 4.53 -21.89
CA GLU A 342 -25.37 5.96 -21.62
C GLU A 342 -26.60 6.27 -20.75
N CYS A 343 -27.58 5.36 -20.70
CA CYS A 343 -28.77 5.46 -19.85
C CYS A 343 -28.58 4.82 -18.46
N GLY A 344 -27.42 4.18 -18.21
CA GLY A 344 -27.15 3.42 -16.99
C GLY A 344 -27.67 1.99 -17.00
N GLY A 345 -28.06 1.46 -18.17
CA GLY A 345 -28.47 0.06 -18.37
C GLY A 345 -27.25 -0.88 -18.37
N VAL A 346 -27.39 -2.05 -17.74
CA VAL A 346 -26.32 -3.06 -17.61
C VAL A 346 -25.97 -3.68 -18.97
N CYS A 347 -24.68 -3.77 -19.31
CA CYS A 347 -24.20 -4.34 -20.58
C CYS A 347 -23.47 -5.68 -20.48
N ASN A 348 -23.18 -6.17 -19.26
CA ASN A 348 -22.40 -7.38 -19.02
C ASN A 348 -23.15 -8.36 -18.11
N GLU A 349 -22.77 -9.64 -18.12
CA GLU A 349 -23.49 -10.73 -17.42
C GLU A 349 -22.77 -11.26 -16.16
N HIS A 350 -21.54 -10.84 -15.94
CA HIS A 350 -20.69 -11.26 -14.82
C HIS A 350 -19.82 -10.12 -14.33
N SER A 351 -19.38 -10.19 -13.07
CA SER A 351 -18.32 -9.33 -12.54
C SER A 351 -16.97 -9.91 -12.94
N PRO A 352 -16.11 -9.19 -13.70
CA PRO A 352 -14.79 -9.70 -14.07
C PRO A 352 -13.75 -9.44 -12.99
N ALA A 353 -12.99 -10.46 -12.60
CA ALA A 353 -11.96 -10.40 -11.56
C ALA A 353 -10.89 -9.32 -11.85
N SER A 354 -10.64 -9.04 -13.13
CA SER A 354 -9.68 -8.01 -13.58
C SER A 354 -10.02 -6.61 -13.06
N THR A 355 -11.30 -6.32 -12.83
CA THR A 355 -11.77 -5.00 -12.36
C THR A 355 -11.60 -4.84 -10.84
N PHE A 356 -11.48 -5.94 -10.09
CA PHE A 356 -11.38 -5.86 -8.63
C PHE A 356 -10.14 -5.09 -8.16
N TYR A 357 -9.03 -5.20 -8.90
CA TYR A 357 -7.83 -4.41 -8.71
C TYR A 357 -8.12 -2.90 -8.63
N HIS A 358 -8.86 -2.38 -9.61
CA HIS A 358 -9.15 -0.96 -9.71
C HIS A 358 -10.11 -0.49 -8.60
N ILE A 359 -11.14 -1.30 -8.28
CA ILE A 359 -12.06 -1.03 -7.17
C ILE A 359 -11.30 -0.98 -5.84
N PHE A 360 -10.49 -2.02 -5.57
CA PHE A 360 -9.76 -2.14 -4.32
C PHE A 360 -8.74 -1.00 -4.15
N LEU A 361 -7.98 -0.67 -5.20
CA LEU A 361 -7.02 0.44 -5.16
C LEU A 361 -7.73 1.77 -4.93
N ALA A 362 -8.78 2.08 -5.71
CA ALA A 362 -9.52 3.34 -5.55
C ALA A 362 -10.17 3.48 -4.17
N PHE A 363 -10.75 2.41 -3.63
CA PHE A 363 -11.32 2.46 -2.29
C PHE A 363 -10.23 2.52 -1.22
N SER A 364 -9.07 1.88 -1.41
CA SER A 364 -7.93 2.04 -0.50
C SER A 364 -7.44 3.49 -0.45
N GLU A 365 -7.43 4.21 -1.58
CA GLU A 365 -7.15 5.65 -1.61
C GLU A 365 -8.20 6.45 -0.82
N VAL A 366 -9.50 6.13 -0.95
CA VAL A 366 -10.56 6.76 -0.14
C VAL A 366 -10.32 6.53 1.35
N LEU A 367 -9.92 5.33 1.76
CA LEU A 367 -9.67 5.01 3.18
C LEU A 367 -8.47 5.77 3.77
N LYS A 368 -7.51 6.23 2.95
CA LYS A 368 -6.41 7.08 3.43
C LYS A 368 -6.92 8.45 3.91
N LEU A 369 -8.04 8.94 3.36
CA LEU A 369 -8.65 10.21 3.76
C LEU A 369 -9.20 10.17 5.19
N ASP A 370 -9.49 8.98 5.74
CA ASP A 370 -9.89 8.77 7.14
C ASP A 370 -8.76 9.21 8.09
N TYR A 371 -7.52 8.83 7.75
CA TYR A 371 -6.32 9.20 8.49
C TYR A 371 -6.02 10.69 8.40
N GLU A 372 -6.22 11.30 7.23
CA GLU A 372 -5.99 12.74 7.06
C GLU A 372 -7.08 13.58 7.72
N ALA A 373 -8.34 13.15 7.67
CA ALA A 373 -9.42 13.75 8.44
C ALA A 373 -9.15 13.64 9.95
N ALA A 374 -8.56 12.53 10.41
CA ALA A 374 -8.11 12.38 11.79
C ALA A 374 -6.88 13.25 12.12
N MET A 375 -5.93 13.45 11.19
CA MET A 375 -4.81 14.40 11.38
C MET A 375 -5.31 15.84 11.52
N HIS A 376 -6.37 16.21 10.80
CA HIS A 376 -7.02 17.52 10.86
C HIS A 376 -8.11 17.63 11.94
N SER A 377 -8.44 16.53 12.60
CA SER A 377 -9.35 16.49 13.75
C SER A 377 -8.64 17.07 14.97
N THR A 378 -9.35 17.87 15.76
CA THR A 378 -8.88 18.33 17.07
C THR A 378 -8.75 17.19 18.09
N THR A 379 -9.33 16.02 17.78
CA THR A 379 -9.33 14.86 18.67
C THR A 379 -8.19 13.91 18.28
N PRO A 380 -7.18 13.72 19.14
CA PRO A 380 -6.17 12.71 18.92
C PRO A 380 -6.76 11.30 18.77
N VAL A 381 -6.28 10.54 17.79
CA VAL A 381 -6.64 9.12 17.63
C VAL A 381 -5.40 8.24 17.59
N ILE A 382 -5.58 6.97 17.90
CA ILE A 382 -4.55 5.94 17.78
C ILE A 382 -4.85 5.08 16.57
N ASN A 383 -3.88 4.96 15.68
CA ASN A 383 -3.92 3.93 14.64
C ASN A 383 -3.53 2.60 15.27
N TYR A 384 -4.50 1.76 15.62
CA TYR A 384 -4.24 0.46 16.24
C TYR A 384 -3.49 -0.53 15.33
N THR A 385 -3.41 -0.29 14.01
CA THR A 385 -2.61 -1.11 13.10
C THR A 385 -1.12 -0.74 13.16
N THR A 386 -0.79 0.54 13.30
CA THR A 386 0.61 1.03 13.32
C THR A 386 1.11 1.48 14.69
N GLY A 387 0.23 1.50 15.68
CA GLY A 387 0.47 2.06 17.01
C GLY A 387 0.57 3.59 17.06
N ARG A 388 0.60 4.32 15.94
CA ARG A 388 0.93 5.76 15.91
C ARG A 388 -0.19 6.66 16.42
N ILE A 389 0.20 7.80 16.99
CA ILE A 389 -0.70 8.90 17.32
C ILE A 389 -0.98 9.69 16.05
N VAL A 390 -2.25 9.98 15.81
CA VAL A 390 -2.70 10.87 14.75
C VAL A 390 -3.40 12.05 15.41
N ALA A 391 -2.75 13.21 15.39
CA ALA A 391 -3.23 14.44 15.99
C ALA A 391 -2.64 15.66 15.27
N GLY A 392 -3.28 16.83 15.39
CA GLY A 392 -2.80 18.07 14.79
C GLY A 392 -1.43 18.55 15.31
N GLN A 393 -1.00 18.09 16.49
CA GLN A 393 0.36 18.27 17.01
C GLN A 393 0.81 17.01 17.74
N THR A 394 1.99 16.50 17.39
CA THR A 394 2.68 15.43 18.13
C THR A 394 4.15 15.78 18.32
N VAL A 395 4.73 15.28 19.40
CA VAL A 395 6.16 15.40 19.73
C VAL A 395 6.77 14.02 19.56
N CYS A 396 7.75 13.88 18.67
CA CYS A 396 8.47 12.63 18.48
C CYS A 396 9.93 12.76 18.96
N LYS A 397 10.39 11.79 19.75
CA LYS A 397 11.77 11.69 20.23
C LYS A 397 12.33 10.32 19.83
N GLN A 398 13.44 10.34 19.10
CA GLN A 398 14.15 9.11 18.72
C GLN A 398 15.33 8.86 19.66
N THR A 399 15.53 7.59 20.01
CA THR A 399 16.70 7.12 20.75
C THR A 399 17.53 6.25 19.84
N LYS A 400 18.73 6.74 19.49
CA LYS A 400 19.74 6.01 18.73
C LYS A 400 20.55 5.08 19.63
N LEU A 401 21.23 4.10 19.04
CA LEU A 401 22.09 3.15 19.73
C LEU A 401 23.15 3.87 20.58
N SER A 402 23.73 4.95 20.06
CA SER A 402 24.72 5.77 20.78
C SER A 402 24.24 6.30 22.14
N ALA A 403 22.92 6.52 22.29
CA ALA A 403 22.32 7.00 23.53
C ALA A 403 22.10 5.89 24.58
N LEU A 404 22.38 4.64 24.22
CA LEU A 404 22.22 3.45 25.07
C LEU A 404 23.58 2.84 25.46
N TYR A 405 24.65 3.65 25.48
CA TYR A 405 25.95 3.21 25.97
C TYR A 405 25.85 2.67 27.41
N GLY A 406 26.44 1.49 27.65
CA GLY A 406 26.42 0.81 28.95
C GLY A 406 25.12 0.06 29.28
N VAL A 407 24.12 0.07 28.38
CA VAL A 407 22.86 -0.66 28.60
C VAL A 407 22.98 -2.14 28.24
N PHE A 408 23.56 -2.44 27.08
CA PHE A 408 23.71 -3.80 26.55
C PHE A 408 24.93 -4.50 27.15
N MET A 409 24.83 -5.82 27.33
CA MET A 409 25.91 -6.65 27.87
C MET A 409 27.13 -6.74 26.95
N ASP A 410 26.91 -6.91 25.65
CA ASP A 410 27.97 -7.13 24.67
C ASP A 410 28.48 -5.80 24.11
N GLU A 411 29.47 -5.21 24.78
CA GLU A 411 30.10 -3.96 24.35
C GLU A 411 30.79 -4.07 22.99
N SER A 412 31.30 -5.25 22.63
CA SER A 412 31.97 -5.45 21.34
C SER A 412 30.94 -5.41 20.21
N ALA A 413 29.81 -6.12 20.36
CA ALA A 413 28.72 -6.07 19.40
C ALA A 413 28.07 -4.68 19.33
N PHE A 414 27.94 -4.01 20.48
CA PHE A 414 27.45 -2.63 20.55
C PHE A 414 28.29 -1.69 19.69
N ASN A 415 29.62 -1.74 19.83
CA ASN A 415 30.55 -0.87 19.10
C ASN A 415 30.69 -1.25 17.62
N ALA A 416 30.42 -2.52 17.26
CA ALA A 416 30.45 -2.97 15.87
C ALA A 416 29.24 -2.51 15.05
N GLN A 417 28.12 -2.22 15.71
CA GLN A 417 26.92 -1.73 15.05
C GLN A 417 26.95 -0.21 14.83
N SER A 418 26.26 0.26 13.78
CA SER A 418 26.09 1.69 13.51
C SER A 418 25.49 2.42 14.71
N GLN A 419 26.22 3.41 15.22
CA GLN A 419 25.79 4.21 16.37
C GLN A 419 24.59 5.12 16.05
N ASP A 420 24.30 5.32 14.76
CA ASP A 420 23.14 6.05 14.27
C ASP A 420 21.86 5.20 14.15
N THR A 421 21.93 3.88 14.38
CA THR A 421 20.75 3.02 14.36
C THR A 421 19.73 3.50 15.40
N VAL A 422 18.50 3.78 14.96
CA VAL A 422 17.38 4.09 15.86
C VAL A 422 16.91 2.78 16.51
N ILE A 423 16.91 2.73 17.84
CA ILE A 423 16.48 1.56 18.60
C ILE A 423 15.00 1.67 18.96
N TYR A 424 14.58 2.86 19.38
CA TYR A 424 13.18 3.14 19.65
C TYR A 424 12.85 4.62 19.48
N GLN A 425 11.57 4.90 19.35
CA GLN A 425 10.98 6.23 19.20
C GLN A 425 9.83 6.35 20.21
N VAL A 426 9.64 7.56 20.74
CA VAL A 426 8.48 7.88 21.59
C VAL A 426 7.73 9.03 20.92
N GLU A 427 6.48 8.77 20.57
CA GLU A 427 5.54 9.79 20.11
C GLU A 427 4.63 10.21 21.27
N MET A 428 4.38 11.51 21.44
CA MET A 428 3.55 12.03 22.52
C MET A 428 2.64 13.14 22.03
N LEU A 429 1.52 13.31 22.71
CA LEU A 429 0.79 14.57 22.64
C LEU A 429 1.60 15.69 23.31
N PRO A 430 1.31 16.97 23.03
CA PRO A 430 1.96 18.08 23.72
C PRO A 430 1.94 17.89 25.23
N PRO A 431 3.13 17.86 25.88
CA PRO A 431 3.23 17.47 27.28
C PRO A 431 2.51 18.49 28.18
N GLN A 432 1.87 17.96 29.20
CA GLN A 432 1.30 18.70 30.31
C GLN A 432 2.33 18.79 31.45
N ASP A 433 2.20 19.78 32.33
CA ASP A 433 3.15 20.05 33.40
C ASP A 433 2.51 20.28 34.79
N LYS A 434 1.17 20.31 34.90
CA LYS A 434 0.50 20.60 36.17
C LYS A 434 0.16 19.34 36.96
N GLU A 435 0.07 19.53 38.27
CA GLU A 435 -0.45 18.50 39.19
C GLU A 435 -1.87 18.09 38.80
N GLY A 436 -2.13 16.78 38.77
CA GLY A 436 -3.42 16.21 38.40
C GLY A 436 -3.63 16.04 36.88
N GLU A 437 -2.75 16.56 36.03
CA GLU A 437 -2.77 16.30 34.59
C GLU A 437 -2.04 14.99 34.25
N LEU A 438 -2.40 14.41 33.10
CA LEU A 438 -1.81 13.20 32.56
C LEU A 438 -1.15 13.49 31.21
N ASN A 439 -0.01 12.86 30.98
CA ASN A 439 0.60 12.76 29.69
C ASN A 439 0.16 11.48 28.98
N PHE A 440 0.23 11.53 27.66
CA PHE A 440 -0.08 10.41 26.79
C PHE A 440 0.99 10.28 25.71
N GLY A 441 1.46 9.05 25.49
CA GLY A 441 2.45 8.75 24.48
C GLY A 441 2.43 7.30 24.03
N VAL A 442 3.22 7.00 23.00
CA VAL A 442 3.44 5.64 22.49
C VAL A 442 4.92 5.43 22.29
N SER A 443 5.45 4.36 22.86
CA SER A 443 6.81 3.89 22.60
C SER A 443 6.80 2.85 21.49
N HIS A 444 7.62 3.05 20.47
CA HIS A 444 7.83 2.15 19.33
C HIS A 444 9.25 1.62 19.35
N ILE A 445 9.44 0.31 19.50
CA ILE A 445 10.76 -0.33 19.61
C ILE A 445 10.97 -1.21 18.38
N GLU A 446 12.05 -0.96 17.65
CA GLU A 446 12.42 -1.74 16.47
C GLU A 446 12.80 -3.18 16.87
N PRO A 447 12.54 -4.20 16.03
CA PRO A 447 13.03 -5.55 16.27
C PRO A 447 14.55 -5.60 16.06
N GLY A 448 15.27 -6.27 16.94
CA GLY A 448 16.72 -6.41 16.81
C GLY A 448 17.40 -6.91 18.07
N VAL A 449 18.71 -7.15 17.97
CA VAL A 449 19.57 -7.56 19.08
C VAL A 449 20.93 -6.85 19.01
N ILE A 450 21.56 -6.65 20.17
CA ILE A 450 23.00 -6.36 20.29
C ILE A 450 23.67 -7.60 20.87
N GLY A 451 24.52 -8.26 20.07
CA GLY A 451 25.02 -9.59 20.40
C GLY A 451 23.85 -10.58 20.44
N GLN A 452 23.46 -10.99 21.63
CA GLN A 452 22.24 -11.80 21.85
C GLN A 452 21.14 -11.05 22.63
N GLU A 453 21.35 -9.83 23.09
CA GLU A 453 20.39 -9.13 23.94
C GLU A 453 19.42 -8.30 23.09
N PHE A 454 18.10 -8.44 23.32
CA PHE A 454 17.07 -7.78 22.51
C PHE A 454 17.08 -6.26 22.62
N TYR A 455 16.62 -5.57 21.57
CA TYR A 455 16.37 -4.14 21.60
C TYR A 455 15.33 -3.77 22.66
N MET A 456 15.60 -2.67 23.35
CA MET A 456 14.84 -2.26 24.51
C MET A 456 14.92 -0.75 24.73
N THR A 457 13.98 -0.24 25.51
CA THR A 457 14.06 1.14 26.02
C THR A 457 15.18 1.27 27.05
N ARG A 458 15.65 2.50 27.32
CA ARG A 458 16.59 2.73 28.43
C ARG A 458 15.99 2.36 29.79
N GLY A 459 14.67 2.40 29.93
CA GLY A 459 13.98 2.25 31.21
C GLY A 459 14.28 3.39 32.19
N HIS A 460 13.45 3.51 33.21
CA HIS A 460 13.59 4.55 34.24
C HIS A 460 12.75 4.19 35.47
N ILE A 461 12.94 4.96 36.53
CA ILE A 461 11.96 5.14 37.60
C ILE A 461 11.47 6.59 37.55
N HIS A 462 10.23 6.85 37.97
CA HIS A 462 9.76 8.23 38.06
C HIS A 462 10.55 9.02 39.10
N GLN A 463 10.83 10.29 38.80
CA GLN A 463 11.49 11.20 39.74
C GLN A 463 10.63 11.40 41.01
N ARG A 464 9.31 11.54 40.82
CA ARG A 464 8.30 11.37 41.87
C ARG A 464 7.88 9.92 41.92
N LYS A 465 8.63 9.14 42.70
CA LYS A 465 8.53 7.68 42.73
C LYS A 465 7.13 7.18 43.07
N GLU A 466 6.33 7.93 43.83
CA GLU A 466 4.97 7.52 44.20
C GLU A 466 3.98 7.49 43.03
N GLN A 467 4.34 8.04 41.87
CA GLN A 467 3.48 8.12 40.68
C GLN A 467 3.46 6.78 39.94
N ALA A 468 2.27 6.29 39.63
CA ALA A 468 2.04 5.09 38.82
C ALA A 468 1.93 5.43 37.33
N GLU A 469 2.00 4.41 36.47
CA GLU A 469 1.82 4.53 35.02
C GLU A 469 1.05 3.32 34.48
N TYR A 470 0.34 3.53 33.36
CA TYR A 470 -0.30 2.44 32.62
C TYR A 470 0.31 2.28 31.24
N TYR A 471 0.62 1.03 30.88
CA TYR A 471 0.92 0.66 29.50
C TYR A 471 -0.21 -0.15 28.86
N PHE A 472 -0.43 0.06 27.57
CA PHE A 472 -1.34 -0.70 26.74
C PHE A 472 -0.61 -1.20 25.49
N GLY A 473 -0.58 -2.50 25.23
CA GLY A 473 0.03 -3.04 24.02
C GLY A 473 -0.87 -2.77 22.80
N SER A 474 -0.32 -2.21 21.72
CA SER A 474 -1.07 -1.97 20.47
C SER A 474 -0.56 -2.74 19.26
N GLN A 475 0.74 -2.99 19.17
CA GLN A 475 1.36 -3.68 18.03
C GLN A 475 2.56 -4.48 18.49
N GLY A 476 2.84 -5.61 17.84
CA GLY A 476 4.02 -6.42 18.11
C GLY A 476 3.97 -7.17 19.43
N GLU A 477 5.06 -7.85 19.77
CA GLU A 477 5.15 -8.67 20.97
C GLU A 477 6.46 -8.41 21.72
N GLY A 478 6.38 -8.35 23.04
CA GLY A 478 7.54 -8.10 23.89
C GLY A 478 7.29 -8.31 25.36
N LEU A 479 8.17 -7.72 26.16
CA LEU A 479 8.14 -7.82 27.62
C LEU A 479 8.19 -6.43 28.26
N LEU A 480 7.41 -6.27 29.32
CA LEU A 480 7.54 -5.20 30.28
C LEU A 480 8.30 -5.75 31.49
N LEU A 481 9.51 -5.26 31.72
CA LEU A 481 10.30 -5.54 32.90
C LEU A 481 9.96 -4.50 33.97
N MET A 482 9.72 -4.97 35.19
CA MET A 482 9.46 -4.15 36.36
C MET A 482 10.38 -4.58 37.50
N GLN A 483 10.98 -3.61 38.19
CA GLN A 483 11.89 -3.86 39.30
C GLN A 483 11.64 -2.87 40.45
N THR A 484 11.42 -3.38 41.65
CA THR A 484 11.34 -2.54 42.86
C THR A 484 12.72 -2.03 43.26
N GLU A 485 12.78 -1.03 44.16
CA GLU A 485 14.06 -0.53 44.68
C GLU A 485 14.86 -1.59 45.47
N THR A 486 14.19 -2.60 46.02
CA THR A 486 14.85 -3.75 46.68
C THR A 486 15.36 -4.79 45.68
N GLY A 487 15.03 -4.64 44.39
CA GLY A 487 15.44 -5.52 43.30
C GLY A 487 14.53 -6.72 43.07
N GLU A 488 13.30 -6.69 43.58
CA GLU A 488 12.28 -7.69 43.23
C GLU A 488 11.79 -7.46 41.81
N LEU A 489 11.72 -8.54 41.02
CA LEU A 489 11.42 -8.50 39.60
C LEU A 489 10.01 -8.99 39.30
N SER A 490 9.33 -8.29 38.40
CA SER A 490 8.11 -8.76 37.72
C SER A 490 8.28 -8.57 36.21
N ILE A 491 7.79 -9.53 35.43
CA ILE A 491 7.90 -9.53 33.97
C ILE A 491 6.54 -9.88 33.40
N GLU A 492 6.02 -9.00 32.56
CA GLU A 492 4.73 -9.18 31.89
C GLU A 492 4.90 -9.21 30.37
N LYS A 493 4.11 -10.05 29.69
CA LYS A 493 4.08 -10.09 28.23
C LYS A 493 3.23 -8.94 27.69
N VAL A 494 3.78 -8.19 26.75
CA VAL A 494 3.10 -7.10 26.05
C VAL A 494 2.71 -7.58 24.65
N PHE A 495 1.44 -7.41 24.30
CA PHE A 495 0.86 -7.80 23.01
C PHE A 495 -0.37 -6.93 22.71
N PRO A 496 -0.92 -6.91 21.48
CA PRO A 496 -2.07 -6.08 21.16
C PRO A 496 -3.26 -6.38 22.08
N GLY A 497 -3.74 -5.36 22.79
CA GLY A 497 -4.84 -5.47 23.76
C GLY A 497 -4.41 -5.79 25.20
N SER A 498 -3.12 -5.99 25.48
CA SER A 498 -2.63 -6.15 26.85
C SER A 498 -2.67 -4.83 27.62
N VAL A 499 -2.91 -4.89 28.94
CA VAL A 499 -2.96 -3.72 29.83
C VAL A 499 -2.08 -4.00 31.05
N HIS A 500 -1.21 -3.04 31.38
CA HIS A 500 -0.18 -3.20 32.40
C HIS A 500 -0.22 -2.01 33.34
N HIS A 501 -0.34 -2.28 34.64
CA HIS A 501 -0.22 -1.26 35.68
C HIS A 501 1.18 -1.31 36.25
N ILE A 502 1.91 -0.20 36.14
CA ILE A 502 3.22 0.00 36.73
C ILE A 502 3.02 0.78 38.04
N PRO A 503 3.19 0.13 39.21
CA PRO A 503 3.01 0.81 40.49
C PRO A 503 4.07 1.89 40.72
N GLY A 504 3.79 2.82 41.63
CA GLY A 504 4.84 3.69 42.16
C GLY A 504 5.99 2.89 42.79
N TYR A 505 7.18 3.49 42.83
CA TYR A 505 8.43 2.93 43.36
C TYR A 505 8.98 1.75 42.55
N VAL A 506 8.53 1.60 41.30
CA VAL A 506 8.94 0.54 40.39
C VAL A 506 9.65 1.14 39.18
N ALA A 507 10.90 0.74 38.98
CA ALA A 507 11.61 0.98 37.73
C ALA A 507 11.06 0.05 36.65
N HIS A 508 10.91 0.54 35.42
CA HIS A 508 10.32 -0.25 34.34
C HIS A 508 11.01 -0.03 32.99
N ARG A 509 10.92 -1.03 32.11
CA ARG A 509 11.53 -1.03 30.78
C ARG A 509 10.78 -1.98 29.83
N LEU A 510 10.56 -1.54 28.59
CA LEU A 510 10.06 -2.39 27.51
C LEU A 510 11.20 -3.03 26.71
N VAL A 511 11.00 -4.29 26.30
CA VAL A 511 11.90 -5.10 25.48
C VAL A 511 11.13 -5.70 24.30
N ASN A 512 11.61 -5.54 23.08
CA ASN A 512 11.00 -6.14 21.89
C ASN A 512 11.58 -7.53 21.64
N THR A 513 10.77 -8.58 21.83
CA THR A 513 11.17 -9.96 21.58
C THR A 513 10.65 -10.51 20.25
N GLY A 514 9.88 -9.71 19.52
CA GLY A 514 9.27 -10.06 18.24
C GLY A 514 10.15 -9.73 17.03
N ASN A 515 9.61 -10.05 15.86
CA ASN A 515 10.22 -9.74 14.55
C ASN A 515 9.60 -8.50 13.88
N THR A 516 8.71 -7.80 14.58
CA THR A 516 8.02 -6.59 14.13
C THR A 516 8.17 -5.50 15.19
N VAL A 517 7.82 -4.25 14.86
CA VAL A 517 7.84 -3.14 15.83
C VAL A 517 6.89 -3.42 16.98
N LEU A 518 7.40 -3.29 18.21
CA LEU A 518 6.59 -3.31 19.43
C LEU A 518 6.13 -1.88 19.74
N SER A 519 4.82 -1.68 19.82
CA SER A 519 4.19 -0.41 20.17
C SER A 519 3.40 -0.54 21.47
N ALA A 520 3.74 0.28 22.45
CA ALA A 520 3.05 0.33 23.75
C ALA A 520 2.65 1.78 24.08
N LEU A 521 1.35 2.00 24.23
CA LEU A 521 0.81 3.27 24.69
C LEU A 521 1.07 3.43 26.18
N ALA A 522 1.28 4.67 26.61
CA ALA A 522 1.61 5.04 27.97
C ALA A 522 0.73 6.20 28.45
N VAL A 523 0.23 6.08 29.68
CA VAL A 523 -0.46 7.16 30.40
C VAL A 523 0.20 7.32 31.77
N TRP A 524 0.76 8.50 32.02
CA TRP A 524 1.47 8.79 33.27
C TRP A 524 1.16 10.22 33.77
N PRO A 525 1.29 10.47 35.08
CA PRO A 525 1.14 11.81 35.65
C PRO A 525 2.15 12.81 35.07
N ALA A 526 1.69 14.00 34.72
CA ALA A 526 2.50 15.08 34.16
C ALA A 526 3.72 15.44 35.03
N VAL A 527 3.54 15.32 36.35
CA VAL A 527 4.52 15.65 37.38
C VAL A 527 5.48 14.49 37.72
N ALA A 528 5.34 13.32 37.10
CA ALA A 528 6.13 12.13 37.46
C ALA A 528 7.64 12.36 37.29
N GLY A 529 8.05 13.03 36.21
CA GLY A 529 9.46 13.20 35.85
C GLY A 529 10.17 11.85 35.59
N HIS A 530 11.43 11.90 35.18
CA HIS A 530 12.23 10.70 34.91
C HIS A 530 13.54 10.77 35.68
N ASP A 531 13.82 9.76 36.50
CA ASP A 531 15.11 9.55 37.15
C ASP A 531 15.83 8.38 36.46
N TYR A 532 16.77 8.74 35.57
CA TYR A 532 17.62 7.76 34.88
C TYR A 532 18.84 7.33 35.70
N ASP A 533 19.19 8.05 36.77
CA ASP A 533 20.39 7.80 37.57
C ASP A 533 20.23 6.56 38.44
N PHE A 534 18.99 6.26 38.87
CA PHE A 534 18.66 4.99 39.50
C PHE A 534 19.01 3.78 38.62
N VAL A 535 18.65 3.83 37.33
CA VAL A 535 18.94 2.74 36.38
C VAL A 535 20.44 2.66 36.07
N ASN A 536 21.15 3.79 36.01
CA ASN A 536 22.59 3.80 35.77
C ASN A 536 23.40 3.24 36.96
N SER A 537 22.90 3.33 38.19
CA SER A 537 23.62 2.92 39.41
C SER A 537 23.31 1.49 39.86
N ILE A 538 22.07 1.04 39.70
CA ILE A 538 21.61 -0.29 40.18
C ILE A 538 21.36 -1.26 39.03
N GLY A 539 20.98 -0.76 37.85
CA GLY A 539 20.63 -1.57 36.69
C GLY A 539 19.35 -2.41 36.88
N PHE A 540 18.90 -3.03 35.79
CA PHE A 540 17.90 -4.11 35.86
C PHE A 540 18.64 -5.43 36.11
N LYS A 541 18.18 -6.21 37.10
CA LYS A 541 18.77 -7.49 37.49
C LYS A 541 18.40 -8.65 36.57
N VAL A 542 17.80 -8.35 35.42
CA VAL A 542 17.40 -9.32 34.41
C VAL A 542 17.66 -8.77 33.04
N ARG A 543 18.17 -9.64 32.17
CA ARG A 543 18.40 -9.39 30.75
C ARG A 543 17.61 -10.38 29.92
N VAL A 544 17.18 -9.94 28.75
CA VAL A 544 16.38 -10.75 27.83
C VAL A 544 17.24 -11.07 26.63
N MET A 545 17.67 -12.33 26.54
CA MET A 545 18.58 -12.79 25.51
C MET A 545 17.82 -13.61 24.47
N LYS A 546 18.24 -13.55 23.22
CA LYS A 546 17.72 -14.35 22.12
C LYS A 546 18.15 -15.80 22.28
N ALA A 547 17.19 -16.71 22.22
CA ALA A 547 17.42 -18.16 22.24
C ALA A 547 17.03 -18.78 20.89
N HIS A 548 17.33 -20.08 20.70
CA HIS A 548 16.92 -20.81 19.50
C HIS A 548 15.40 -20.73 19.23
N HIS A 549 14.59 -20.66 20.29
CA HIS A 549 13.14 -20.50 20.21
C HIS A 549 12.69 -19.42 21.21
N GLY A 550 12.55 -18.17 20.74
CA GLY A 550 12.12 -17.04 21.55
C GLY A 550 13.26 -16.40 22.36
N TYR A 551 13.08 -16.32 23.67
CA TYR A 551 14.01 -15.64 24.57
C TYR A 551 14.35 -16.46 25.82
N GLU A 552 15.50 -16.19 26.41
CA GLU A 552 15.91 -16.65 27.74
C GLU A 552 16.12 -15.45 28.67
N LEU A 553 15.85 -15.64 29.96
CA LEU A 553 16.03 -14.62 30.99
C LEU A 553 17.31 -14.90 31.75
N LEU A 554 18.24 -13.94 31.72
CA LEU A 554 19.50 -14.02 32.45
C LEU A 554 19.45 -13.07 33.64
N TYR A 555 19.43 -13.65 34.85
CA TYR A 555 19.39 -12.90 36.10
C TYR A 555 20.81 -12.59 36.60
N SER A 556 21.03 -11.39 37.15
CA SER A 556 22.31 -10.92 37.68
C SER A 556 22.32 -10.77 39.19
#